data_AF-A0A968JSV0-F1
#
_entry.id   AF-A0A968JSV0-F1
#
_cell.length_a   1.000
_cell.length_b   1.000
_cell.length_c   1.000
_cell.angle_alpha   90.00
_cell.angle_beta   90.00
_cell.angle_gamma   90.00
#
_symmetry.space_group_name_H-M   'P 1'
#
loop_
_entity.id
_entity.type
_entity.pdbx_description
1 polymer ?
#
loop_
_entity_poly.entity_id
_entity_poly.type
_entity_poly.pdbx_seq_one_letter_code
_entity_poly.pdbx_strand_id
1 'polypeptide(L)'
;MPKAPINVTGDGAGVLIQIPHKLILSKGIKVPDEGKYGTGLVFLPKDAKNRQLCEKILIDTIVEEGLDVVDFHDVIVDSSILGEISRSTEPFIRQIYVAGKYEQDELERRLYIARKQAENKVRQSNIQDKQAFYLPSLS
;
A
#
# COMPACT_ATOMS: atom_id res chain seq x y z
N MET A 1 -42.84 11.04 -6.98
CA MET A 1 -42.27 10.52 -5.73
C MET A 1 -40.76 10.78 -5.75
N PRO A 2 -40.19 11.45 -4.75
CA PRO A 2 -38.75 11.67 -4.69
C PRO A 2 -38.04 10.34 -4.35
N LYS A 3 -37.05 9.94 -5.16
CA LYS A 3 -36.18 8.81 -4.86
C LYS A 3 -35.34 9.17 -3.63
N ALA A 4 -35.35 8.31 -2.62
CA ALA A 4 -34.41 8.43 -1.50
C ALA A 4 -32.97 8.41 -2.03
N PRO A 5 -32.05 9.23 -1.48
CA PRO A 5 -30.65 9.17 -1.86
C PRO A 5 -30.12 7.77 -1.48
N ILE A 6 -29.62 7.04 -2.47
CA ILE A 6 -28.91 5.79 -2.25
C ILE A 6 -27.61 6.20 -1.57
N ASN A 7 -27.56 6.00 -0.25
CA ASN A 7 -26.38 6.30 0.55
C ASN A 7 -25.39 5.14 0.37
N VAL A 8 -24.63 5.16 -0.73
CA VAL A 8 -23.56 4.20 -1.04
C VAL A 8 -22.27 4.45 -0.22
N THR A 9 -22.34 5.34 0.76
CA THR A 9 -21.23 5.65 1.68
C THR A 9 -21.20 4.59 2.78
N GLY A 10 -20.32 3.61 2.68
CA GLY A 10 -19.98 2.73 3.80
C GLY A 10 -18.87 3.34 4.65
N ASP A 11 -18.95 3.20 5.98
CA ASP A 11 -17.92 3.73 6.90
C ASP A 11 -16.55 3.04 6.76
N GLY A 12 -16.52 1.89 6.07
CA GLY A 12 -15.32 1.13 5.74
C GLY A 12 -15.53 -0.38 5.89
N ALA A 13 -15.02 -1.17 4.95
CA ALA A 13 -14.97 -2.63 5.03
C ALA A 13 -13.57 -3.10 4.62
N GLY A 14 -13.01 -4.07 5.35
CA GLY A 14 -11.69 -4.62 5.06
C GLY A 14 -11.67 -6.12 5.33
N VAL A 15 -11.01 -6.88 4.46
CA VAL A 15 -10.77 -8.32 4.64
C VAL A 15 -9.26 -8.52 4.69
N LEU A 16 -8.78 -9.10 5.79
CA LEU A 16 -7.39 -9.56 5.90
C LEU A 16 -7.35 -11.04 5.51
N ILE A 17 -6.55 -11.37 4.50
CA ILE A 17 -6.27 -12.75 4.10
C ILE A 17 -4.78 -13.03 4.22
N GLN A 18 -4.42 -14.31 4.37
CA GLN A 18 -3.03 -14.73 4.18
C GLN A 18 -2.56 -14.40 2.75
N ILE A 19 -1.27 -14.15 2.59
CA ILE A 19 -0.66 -13.80 1.30
C ILE A 19 -0.97 -14.92 0.29
N PRO A 20 -1.75 -14.66 -0.78
CA PRO A 20 -2.20 -15.71 -1.68
C PRO A 20 -1.10 -16.00 -2.73
N HIS A 21 -0.01 -16.66 -2.32
CA HIS A 21 1.20 -16.86 -3.13
C HIS A 21 0.92 -17.44 -4.53
N LYS A 22 0.09 -18.48 -4.63
CA LYS A 22 -0.29 -19.09 -5.92
C LYS A 22 -0.99 -18.10 -6.87
N LEU A 23 -1.80 -17.18 -6.33
CA LEU A 23 -2.48 -16.15 -7.13
C LEU A 23 -1.50 -15.05 -7.57
N ILE A 24 -0.52 -14.72 -6.75
CA ILE A 24 0.52 -13.73 -7.06
C ILE A 24 1.38 -14.21 -8.23
N LEU A 25 1.82 -15.48 -8.17
CA LEU A 25 2.57 -16.10 -9.26
C LEU A 25 1.74 -16.21 -10.56
N SER A 26 0.45 -16.56 -10.46
CA SER A 26 -0.41 -16.65 -11.66
C SER A 26 -0.68 -15.31 -12.35
N LYS A 27 -0.53 -14.20 -11.60
CA LYS A 27 -0.57 -12.83 -12.14
C LYS A 27 0.77 -12.38 -12.75
N GLY A 28 1.81 -13.22 -12.72
CA GLY A 28 3.12 -12.95 -13.32
C GLY A 28 4.08 -12.17 -12.42
N ILE A 29 3.74 -11.96 -11.16
CA ILE A 29 4.60 -11.26 -10.19
C ILE A 29 5.65 -12.25 -9.68
N LYS A 30 6.92 -11.96 -9.96
CA LYS A 30 8.05 -12.86 -9.64
C LYS A 30 8.52 -12.67 -8.20
N VAL A 31 7.78 -13.23 -7.26
CA VAL A 31 8.15 -13.24 -5.83
C VAL A 31 8.98 -14.47 -5.46
N PRO A 32 9.82 -14.39 -4.40
CA PRO A 32 10.41 -15.55 -3.74
C PRO A 32 9.39 -16.54 -3.19
N ASP A 33 9.88 -17.64 -2.63
CA ASP A 33 9.08 -18.63 -1.92
C ASP A 33 8.28 -18.02 -0.76
N GLU A 34 7.21 -18.71 -0.34
CA GLU A 34 6.40 -18.34 0.82
C GLU A 34 7.29 -18.11 2.07
N GLY A 35 7.03 -17.02 2.80
CA GLY A 35 7.82 -16.63 3.98
C GLY A 35 9.14 -15.91 3.68
N LYS A 36 9.52 -15.74 2.41
CA LYS A 36 10.71 -14.96 1.99
C LYS A 36 10.39 -13.61 1.36
N TYR A 37 9.12 -13.23 1.35
CA TYR A 37 8.65 -11.91 0.94
C TYR A 37 7.40 -11.51 1.70
N GLY A 38 7.19 -10.20 1.81
CA GLY A 38 5.96 -9.59 2.28
C GLY A 38 5.28 -8.76 1.20
N THR A 39 4.03 -8.37 1.45
CA THR A 39 3.28 -7.47 0.58
C THR A 39 2.52 -6.42 1.40
N GLY A 40 2.33 -5.25 0.80
CA GLY A 40 1.61 -4.16 1.43
C GLY A 40 0.76 -3.38 0.44
N LEU A 41 -0.36 -2.86 0.92
CA LEU A 41 -1.07 -1.80 0.21
C LEU A 41 -0.48 -0.46 0.64
N VAL A 42 -0.34 0.44 -0.33
CA VAL A 42 0.18 1.79 -0.13
C VAL A 42 -0.85 2.76 -0.64
N PHE A 43 -1.44 3.53 0.28
CA PHE A 43 -2.29 4.66 -0.04
C PHE A 43 -1.42 5.89 -0.23
N LEU A 44 -1.66 6.62 -1.30
CA LEU A 44 -0.80 7.70 -1.77
C LEU A 44 -1.63 8.94 -2.12
N PRO A 45 -1.02 10.13 -2.10
CA PRO A 45 -1.63 11.33 -2.66
C PRO A 45 -2.06 11.15 -4.13
N LYS A 46 -3.15 11.81 -4.52
CA LYS A 46 -3.62 11.81 -5.91
C LYS A 46 -2.66 12.54 -6.85
N ASP A 47 -2.08 13.65 -6.37
CA ASP A 47 -1.09 14.42 -7.13
C ASP A 47 0.15 13.56 -7.42
N ALA A 48 0.55 13.54 -8.69
CA ALA A 48 1.63 12.67 -9.15
C ALA A 48 3.01 13.04 -8.56
N LYS A 49 3.27 14.32 -8.33
CA LYS A 49 4.57 14.76 -7.77
C LYS A 49 4.67 14.37 -6.30
N ASN A 50 3.64 14.67 -5.51
CA ASN A 50 3.58 14.28 -4.10
C ASN A 50 3.60 12.76 -3.94
N ARG A 51 2.89 12.03 -4.80
CA ARG A 51 2.94 10.56 -4.86
C ARG A 51 4.36 10.06 -5.07
N GLN A 52 5.06 10.52 -6.11
CA GLN A 52 6.44 10.09 -6.39
C GLN A 52 7.40 10.37 -5.23
N LEU A 53 7.21 11.49 -4.51
CA LEU A 53 8.01 11.81 -3.32
C LEU A 53 7.73 10.82 -2.17
N CYS A 54 6.46 10.50 -1.91
CA CYS A 54 6.08 9.49 -0.92
C CYS A 54 6.60 8.09 -1.27
N GLU A 55 6.47 7.69 -2.54
CA GLU A 55 6.98 6.41 -3.04
C GLU A 55 8.50 6.32 -2.88
N LYS A 56 9.21 7.40 -3.22
CA LYS A 56 10.66 7.46 -3.02
C LYS A 56 11.03 7.27 -1.56
N ILE A 57 10.39 7.99 -0.63
CA ILE A 57 10.66 7.83 0.81
C ILE A 57 10.40 6.38 1.26
N LEU A 58 9.34 5.74 0.78
CA LEU A 58 9.04 4.35 1.09
C LEU A 58 10.13 3.41 0.58
N ILE A 59 10.49 3.51 -0.70
CA ILE A 59 11.51 2.66 -1.34
C ILE A 59 12.87 2.86 -0.66
N ASP A 60 13.29 4.10 -0.46
CA ASP A 60 14.57 4.43 0.18
C ASP A 60 14.61 3.83 1.60
N THR A 61 13.51 3.92 2.36
CA THR A 61 13.43 3.35 3.72
C THR A 61 13.44 1.83 3.75
N ILE A 62 12.82 1.17 2.76
CA ILE A 62 12.87 -0.29 2.61
C ILE A 62 14.31 -0.74 2.35
N VAL A 63 15.01 -0.06 1.44
CA VAL A 63 16.41 -0.36 1.10
C VAL A 63 17.34 -0.09 2.28
N GLU A 64 17.13 1.00 3.03
CA GLU A 64 17.88 1.31 4.26
C GLU A 64 17.74 0.22 5.34
N GLU A 65 16.58 -0.46 5.41
CA GLU A 65 16.35 -1.59 6.33
C GLU A 65 16.95 -2.92 5.81
N GLY A 66 17.63 -2.90 4.67
CA GLY A 66 18.28 -4.08 4.07
C GLY A 66 17.31 -5.00 3.33
N LEU A 67 16.19 -4.46 2.85
CA LEU A 67 15.17 -5.19 2.11
C LEU A 67 15.18 -4.78 0.63
N ASP A 68 14.65 -5.65 -0.24
CA ASP A 68 14.60 -5.45 -1.68
C ASP A 68 13.14 -5.25 -2.15
N VAL A 69 12.88 -4.20 -2.93
CA VAL A 69 11.58 -4.03 -3.59
C VAL A 69 11.53 -4.92 -4.83
N VAL A 70 10.67 -5.93 -4.80
CA VAL A 70 10.51 -6.92 -5.88
C VAL A 70 9.62 -6.39 -6.98
N ASP A 71 8.48 -5.82 -6.59
CA ASP A 71 7.52 -5.23 -7.50
C ASP A 71 6.73 -4.13 -6.79
N PHE A 72 6.28 -3.15 -7.56
CA PHE A 72 5.44 -2.07 -7.08
C PHE A 72 4.55 -1.58 -8.21
N HIS A 73 3.27 -1.95 -8.16
CA HIS A 73 2.33 -1.71 -9.24
C HIS A 73 1.01 -1.13 -8.73
N ASP A 74 0.23 -0.60 -9.65
CA ASP A 74 -1.07 0.00 -9.36
C ASP A 74 -2.09 -1.10 -9.05
N VAL A 75 -3.00 -0.83 -8.11
CA VAL A 75 -4.13 -1.72 -7.85
C VAL A 75 -5.24 -1.34 -8.83
N ILE A 76 -5.75 -2.33 -9.56
CA ILE A 76 -6.91 -2.13 -10.44
C ILE A 76 -8.13 -1.86 -9.55
N VAL A 77 -8.60 -0.61 -9.57
CA VAL A 77 -9.81 -0.17 -8.89
C VAL A 77 -10.89 0.17 -9.90
N ASP A 78 -12.13 -0.19 -9.60
CA ASP A 78 -13.31 0.30 -10.34
C ASP A 78 -13.99 1.38 -9.51
N SER A 79 -13.67 2.64 -9.79
CA SER A 79 -14.22 3.79 -9.05
C SER A 79 -15.66 4.15 -9.48
N SER A 80 -16.28 3.43 -10.43
CA SER A 80 -17.63 3.72 -10.93
C SER A 80 -18.76 3.37 -9.95
N ILE A 81 -18.45 2.52 -8.96
CA ILE A 81 -19.38 2.08 -7.91
C ILE A 81 -19.38 2.98 -6.67
N LEU A 82 -18.47 3.96 -6.59
CA LEU A 82 -18.32 4.84 -5.43
C LEU A 82 -19.31 6.02 -5.47
N GLY A 83 -19.90 6.35 -4.32
CA GLY A 83 -20.64 7.61 -4.16
C GLY A 83 -19.72 8.84 -4.30
N GLU A 84 -20.28 9.99 -4.68
CA GLU A 84 -19.51 11.22 -4.98
C GLU A 84 -18.55 11.64 -3.86
N ILE A 85 -18.96 11.47 -2.59
CA ILE A 85 -18.16 11.80 -1.41
C ILE A 85 -16.94 10.86 -1.29
N SER A 86 -17.14 9.54 -1.38
CA SER A 86 -16.05 8.55 -1.33
C SER A 86 -15.06 8.69 -2.49
N ARG A 87 -15.53 9.08 -3.67
CA ARG A 87 -14.67 9.36 -4.83
C ARG A 87 -13.76 10.57 -4.62
N SER A 88 -14.27 11.60 -3.92
CA SER A 88 -13.48 12.81 -3.64
C SER A 88 -12.28 12.53 -2.72
N THR A 89 -12.40 11.58 -1.80
CA THR A 89 -11.37 11.22 -0.80
C THR A 89 -10.57 9.95 -1.11
N GLU A 90 -10.89 9.25 -2.21
CA GLU A 90 -10.21 8.02 -2.65
C GLU A 90 -8.68 8.21 -2.79
N PRO A 91 -7.83 7.50 -2.03
CA PRO A 91 -6.39 7.58 -2.21
C PRO A 91 -5.97 6.91 -3.52
N PHE A 92 -4.78 7.25 -4.02
CA PHE A 92 -4.16 6.43 -5.05
C PHE A 92 -3.61 5.16 -4.39
N ILE A 93 -4.03 3.97 -4.85
CA ILE A 93 -3.69 2.70 -4.19
C ILE A 93 -2.70 1.92 -5.07
N ARG A 94 -1.58 1.55 -4.46
CA ARG A 94 -0.58 0.65 -5.06
C ARG A 94 -0.34 -0.56 -4.17
N GLN A 95 0.14 -1.64 -4.77
CA GLN A 95 0.57 -2.83 -4.05
C GLN A 95 2.07 -3.01 -4.23
N ILE A 96 2.79 -3.14 -3.11
CA ILE A 96 4.23 -3.37 -3.06
C ILE A 96 4.53 -4.80 -2.63
N TYR A 97 5.60 -5.37 -3.18
CA TYR A 97 6.18 -6.65 -2.80
C TYR A 97 7.63 -6.43 -2.39
N VAL A 98 7.98 -6.94 -1.21
CA VAL A 98 9.28 -6.70 -0.60
C VAL A 98 9.88 -8.02 -0.16
N ALA A 99 11.12 -8.28 -0.54
CA ALA A 99 11.85 -9.49 -0.19
C ALA A 99 13.03 -9.17 0.73
N GLY A 100 13.52 -10.19 1.42
CA GLY A 100 14.74 -10.09 2.21
C GLY A 100 15.34 -11.47 2.46
N LYS A 101 16.66 -11.53 2.61
CA LYS A 101 17.38 -12.79 2.92
C LYS A 101 17.39 -13.06 4.42
N TYR A 102 16.21 -13.08 5.01
CA TYR A 102 15.99 -13.25 6.44
C TYR A 102 15.05 -14.43 6.71
N GLU A 103 15.04 -14.89 7.95
CA GLU A 103 13.97 -15.78 8.43
C GLU A 103 12.68 -14.99 8.61
N GLN A 104 11.54 -15.68 8.54
CA GLN A 104 10.23 -15.05 8.43
C GLN A 104 9.97 -14.03 9.56
N ASP A 105 10.24 -14.40 10.82
CA ASP A 105 10.04 -13.51 11.97
C ASP A 105 10.91 -12.23 11.87
N GLU A 106 12.14 -12.35 11.37
CA GLU A 106 13.02 -11.19 11.18
C GLU A 106 12.53 -10.34 10.00
N LEU A 107 12.10 -10.96 8.90
CA LEU A 107 11.54 -10.27 7.75
C LEU A 107 10.30 -9.45 8.15
N GLU A 108 9.35 -10.05 8.88
CA GLU A 108 8.15 -9.38 9.39
C GLU A 108 8.52 -8.18 10.30
N ARG A 109 9.51 -8.36 11.19
CA ARG A 109 9.99 -7.28 12.06
C ARG A 109 10.59 -6.12 11.25
N ARG A 110 11.38 -6.42 10.23
CA ARG A 110 12.01 -5.42 9.36
C ARG A 110 10.97 -4.67 8.53
N LEU A 111 10.01 -5.38 7.95
CA LEU A 111 8.88 -4.79 7.22
C LEU A 111 8.07 -3.84 8.12
N TYR A 112 7.82 -4.24 9.37
CA TYR A 112 7.20 -3.38 10.36
C TYR A 112 8.01 -2.09 10.63
N ILE A 113 9.33 -2.23 10.84
CA ILE A 113 10.23 -1.08 11.09
C ILE A 113 10.24 -0.14 9.88
N ALA A 114 10.43 -0.68 8.67
CA ALA A 114 10.44 0.09 7.43
C ALA A 114 9.12 0.87 7.24
N ARG A 115 7.96 0.22 7.50
CA ARG A 115 6.66 0.88 7.49
C ARG A 115 6.61 2.07 8.46
N LYS A 116 6.97 1.85 9.73
CA LYS A 116 6.91 2.91 10.76
C LYS A 116 7.86 4.06 10.45
N GLN A 117 9.05 3.77 9.94
CA GLN A 117 10.02 4.79 9.55
C GLN A 117 9.53 5.59 8.33
N ALA A 118 8.99 4.93 7.30
CA ALA A 118 8.47 5.59 6.12
C ALA A 118 7.29 6.52 6.48
N GLU A 119 6.34 6.04 7.28
CA GLU A 119 5.23 6.86 7.82
C GLU A 119 5.73 8.10 8.56
N ASN A 120 6.76 7.95 9.41
CA ASN A 120 7.33 9.05 10.18
C ASN A 120 8.06 10.05 9.29
N LYS A 121 8.89 9.58 8.33
CA LYS A 121 9.60 10.44 7.37
C LYS A 121 8.62 11.23 6.51
N VAL A 122 7.58 10.60 5.97
CA VAL A 122 6.54 11.28 5.20
C VAL A 122 5.80 12.30 6.06
N ARG A 123 5.42 11.96 7.29
CA ARG A 123 4.75 12.88 8.22
C ARG A 123 5.60 14.13 8.52
N GLN A 124 6.92 13.97 8.63
CA GLN A 124 7.86 15.07 8.91
C GLN A 124 8.27 15.87 7.66
N SER A 125 7.97 15.37 6.47
CA SER A 125 8.28 16.04 5.20
C SER A 125 7.41 17.28 4.94
N ASN A 126 7.79 18.10 3.96
CA ASN A 126 7.00 19.23 3.46
C ASN A 126 6.07 18.85 2.29
N ILE A 127 5.82 17.55 2.07
CA ILE A 127 4.96 17.06 0.99
C ILE A 127 3.51 17.50 1.26
N GLN A 128 2.86 18.04 0.23
CA GLN A 128 1.44 18.36 0.30
C GLN A 128 0.59 17.09 0.27
N ASP A 129 -0.52 17.09 0.98
CA ASP A 129 -1.40 15.93 1.13
C ASP A 129 -0.75 14.65 1.68
N LYS A 130 0.37 14.79 2.38
CA LYS A 130 1.09 13.69 3.04
C LYS A 130 0.24 12.86 4.01
N GLN A 131 -0.87 13.39 4.50
CA GLN A 131 -1.85 12.65 5.31
C GLN A 131 -2.55 11.52 4.54
N ALA A 132 -2.56 11.57 3.20
CA ALA A 132 -3.04 10.48 2.36
C ALA A 132 -2.06 9.29 2.32
N PHE A 133 -0.79 9.50 2.71
CA PHE A 133 0.19 8.42 2.78
C PHE A 133 -0.08 7.52 3.98
N TYR A 134 -0.48 6.29 3.69
CA TYR A 134 -0.81 5.30 4.72
C TYR A 134 -0.54 3.89 4.19
N LEU A 135 -0.01 3.02 5.05
CA LEU A 135 0.19 1.60 4.75
C LEU A 135 -0.72 0.75 5.65
N PRO A 136 -1.92 0.35 5.16
CA PRO A 136 -2.81 -0.53 5.93
C PRO A 136 -2.13 -1.83 6.35
N SER A 137 -1.26 -2.35 5.49
CA SER A 137 -0.45 -3.54 5.72
C SER A 137 0.93 -3.40 5.09
N LEU A 138 1.92 -4.05 5.72
CA LEU A 138 3.20 -4.41 5.13
C LEU A 138 3.78 -5.52 6.00
N SER A 139 3.61 -6.76 5.55
CA SER A 139 3.93 -8.01 6.25
C SER A 139 4.38 -9.07 5.27
#